data_AF-A0A4S3M1J7-F1
#
_entry.id   AF-A0A4S3M1J7-F1
#
_cell.length_a   1.000
_cell.length_b   1.000
_cell.length_c   1.000
_cell.angle_alpha   90.00
_cell.angle_beta   90.00
_cell.angle_gamma   90.00
#
_symmetry.space_group_name_H-M   'P 1'
#
loop_
_entity.id
_entity.type
_entity.pdbx_description
1 polymer ?
#
loop_
_entity_poly.entity_id
_entity_poly.type
_entity_poly.pdbx_seq_one_letter_code
_entity_poly.pdbx_strand_id
1 'polypeptide(L)'
;MSFGAGHVMDMINRMKQNRALKPSNRSKFKGDNRESIYSKKGKNFKIPKFKILPPKELEKVKTQIQQNAAKERKKQNFIYGIALTVITILILAFFKWLNK
;
A
#
# COMPACT_ATOMS: atom_id res chain seq x y z
N MET A 1 56.05 -11.05 -2.33
CA MET A 1 55.39 -9.96 -1.56
C MET A 1 55.98 -8.64 -2.05
N SER A 2 55.32 -7.98 -3.00
CA SER A 2 55.83 -6.77 -3.67
C SER A 2 55.55 -5.52 -2.83
N PHE A 3 56.54 -5.08 -2.05
CA PHE A 3 56.51 -3.92 -1.15
C PHE A 3 56.50 -2.57 -1.89
N GLY A 4 55.46 -2.26 -2.67
CA GLY A 4 55.38 -0.93 -3.28
C GLY A 4 54.05 -0.61 -3.92
N ALA A 5 53.71 -1.25 -5.04
CA ALA A 5 52.59 -0.81 -5.87
C ALA A 5 51.20 -1.20 -5.31
N GLY A 6 51.04 -2.42 -4.80
CA GLY A 6 49.73 -2.91 -4.32
C GLY A 6 49.27 -2.24 -3.02
N HIS A 7 50.19 -2.02 -2.08
CA HIS A 7 49.90 -1.33 -0.82
C HIS A 7 49.59 0.15 -1.02
N VAL A 8 50.29 0.83 -1.95
CA VAL A 8 49.98 2.21 -2.32
C VAL A 8 48.61 2.30 -2.99
N MET A 9 48.28 1.35 -3.87
CA MET A 9 46.96 1.31 -4.51
C MET A 9 45.84 1.04 -3.50
N ASP A 10 46.05 0.15 -2.53
CA ASP A 10 45.09 -0.09 -1.44
C ASP A 10 44.89 1.17 -0.59
N MET A 11 45.97 1.88 -0.23
CA MET A 11 45.88 3.16 0.49
C MET A 11 45.09 4.22 -0.30
N ILE A 12 45.31 4.34 -1.61
CA ILE A 12 44.55 5.25 -2.48
C ILE A 12 43.06 4.87 -2.50
N ASN A 13 42.74 3.59 -2.61
CA ASN A 13 41.36 3.12 -2.64
C ASN A 13 40.65 3.36 -1.30
N ARG A 14 41.32 3.13 -0.16
CA ARG A 14 40.79 3.45 1.17
C ARG A 14 40.53 4.94 1.35
N MET A 15 41.44 5.81 0.90
CA MET A 15 41.23 7.26 0.94
C MET A 15 40.03 7.70 0.09
N LYS A 16 39.86 7.13 -1.10
CA LYS A 16 38.70 7.40 -1.98
C LYS A 16 37.38 6.99 -1.32
N GLN A 17 37.33 5.80 -0.71
CA GLN A 17 36.16 5.32 0.02
C GLN A 17 35.83 6.22 1.22
N ASN A 18 36.83 6.57 2.03
CA ASN A 18 36.65 7.48 3.17
C ASN A 18 36.15 8.87 2.73
N ARG A 19 36.63 9.37 1.59
CA ARG A 19 36.15 10.64 1.02
C ARG A 19 34.70 10.53 0.56
N ALA A 20 34.29 9.43 -0.06
CA ALA A 20 32.91 9.22 -0.51
C ALA A 20 31.92 9.11 0.67
N LEU A 21 32.37 8.56 1.81
CA LEU A 21 31.56 8.41 3.03
C LEU A 21 31.36 9.72 3.81
N LYS A 22 32.08 10.81 3.46
CA LYS A 22 31.94 12.10 4.13
C LYS A 22 30.48 12.57 4.11
N PRO A 23 29.93 13.07 5.24
CA PRO A 23 28.58 13.62 5.30
C PRO A 23 28.29 14.71 4.26
N SER A 24 29.31 15.47 3.86
CA SER A 24 29.21 16.50 2.80
C SER A 24 28.90 15.94 1.42
N ASN A 25 29.29 14.68 1.15
CA ASN A 25 29.05 13.99 -0.12
C ASN A 25 27.79 13.13 -0.09
N ARG A 26 27.16 12.97 1.07
CA ARG A 26 25.83 12.38 1.16
C ARG A 26 24.86 13.34 0.50
N SER A 27 23.97 12.82 -0.36
CA SER A 27 22.84 13.62 -0.84
C SER A 27 22.10 14.16 0.37
N LYS A 28 22.03 15.50 0.52
CA LYS A 28 21.21 16.12 1.57
C LYS A 28 19.81 15.49 1.50
N PHE A 29 19.22 15.21 2.65
CA PHE A 29 17.83 14.81 2.73
C PHE A 29 17.00 15.87 2.01
N LYS A 30 16.50 15.53 0.81
CA LYS A 30 15.51 16.34 0.10
C LYS A 30 14.24 16.20 0.93
N GLY A 31 14.07 17.11 1.89
CA GLY A 31 12.86 17.17 2.69
C GLY A 31 11.64 17.16 1.79
N ASP A 32 10.70 16.28 2.13
CA ASP A 32 9.38 16.14 1.52
C ASP A 32 9.35 15.75 0.02
N ASN A 33 10.02 14.65 -0.35
CA ASN A 33 9.80 13.97 -1.64
C ASN A 33 8.46 13.19 -1.71
N ARG A 34 7.57 13.36 -0.73
CA ARG A 34 6.22 12.83 -0.79
C ARG A 34 5.27 14.00 -1.02
N GLU A 35 5.00 14.31 -2.29
CA GLU A 35 3.76 15.03 -2.56
C GLU A 35 2.62 14.23 -1.93
N SER A 36 1.93 14.80 -0.95
CA SER A 36 0.77 14.13 -0.38
C SER A 36 -0.20 13.83 -1.51
N ILE A 37 -0.85 12.66 -1.47
CA ILE A 37 -1.84 12.26 -2.49
C ILE A 37 -2.96 13.33 -2.60
N TYR A 38 -3.12 14.16 -1.56
CA TYR A 38 -4.07 15.25 -1.45
C TYR A 38 -3.45 16.64 -1.62
N SER A 39 -2.18 16.78 -2.06
CA SER A 39 -1.58 18.08 -2.30
C SER A 39 -2.29 18.73 -3.50
N LYS A 40 -3.12 19.73 -3.21
CA LYS A 40 -3.86 20.51 -4.23
C LYS A 40 -2.95 21.37 -5.11
N LYS A 41 -1.63 21.34 -4.88
CA LYS A 41 -0.66 22.19 -5.57
C LYS A 41 -0.02 21.38 -6.69
N GLY A 42 -0.59 21.49 -7.90
CA GLY A 42 0.07 21.04 -9.14
C GLY A 42 -0.54 19.86 -9.87
N LYS A 43 -1.52 19.15 -9.31
CA LYS A 43 -2.23 18.08 -10.03
C LYS A 43 -3.52 18.63 -10.62
N ASN A 44 -3.58 18.63 -11.95
CA ASN A 44 -4.83 18.67 -12.72
C ASN A 44 -5.68 17.44 -12.35
N PHE A 45 -6.24 17.41 -11.14
CA PHE A 45 -7.25 16.44 -10.77
C PHE A 45 -8.41 16.69 -11.72
N LYS A 46 -8.57 15.82 -12.71
CA LYS A 46 -9.77 15.75 -13.52
C LYS A 46 -10.89 15.35 -12.57
N ILE A 47 -11.55 16.34 -11.97
CA ILE A 47 -12.73 16.12 -11.15
C ILE A 47 -13.69 15.32 -12.04
N PRO A 48 -14.17 14.14 -11.58
CA PRO A 48 -15.10 13.36 -12.38
C PRO A 48 -16.31 14.24 -12.68
N LYS A 49 -16.53 14.50 -13.97
CA LYS A 49 -17.71 15.24 -14.43
C LYS A 49 -18.90 14.31 -14.29
N PHE A 50 -19.73 14.55 -13.28
CA PHE A 50 -20.98 13.82 -13.12
C PHE A 50 -21.99 14.28 -14.16
N LYS A 51 -22.78 13.35 -14.69
CA LYS A 51 -23.90 13.67 -15.57
C LYS A 51 -24.99 14.33 -14.74
N ILE A 52 -25.44 15.52 -15.15
CA ILE A 52 -26.58 16.20 -14.54
C ILE A 52 -27.83 15.49 -15.06
N LEU A 53 -28.55 14.81 -14.16
CA LEU A 53 -29.79 14.10 -14.47
C LEU A 53 -30.99 14.91 -13.96
N PRO A 54 -32.16 14.84 -14.64
CA PRO A 54 -33.39 15.40 -14.11
C PRO A 54 -33.77 14.72 -12.79
N PRO A 55 -34.50 15.42 -11.88
CA PRO A 55 -34.72 14.96 -10.51
C PRO A 55 -35.39 13.59 -10.42
N LYS A 56 -36.34 13.30 -11.32
CA LYS A 56 -37.03 12.00 -11.39
C LYS A 56 -36.11 10.83 -11.78
N GLU A 57 -35.12 11.08 -12.64
CA GLU A 57 -34.15 10.05 -13.02
C GLU A 57 -33.09 9.85 -11.92
N LEU A 58 -32.72 10.93 -11.25
CA LEU A 58 -31.79 10.89 -10.12
C LEU A 58 -32.34 10.03 -8.97
N GLU A 59 -33.61 10.16 -8.63
CA GLU A 59 -34.25 9.33 -7.60
C GLU A 59 -34.27 7.85 -7.97
N LYS A 60 -34.55 7.52 -9.25
CA LYS A 60 -34.50 6.14 -9.75
C LYS A 60 -33.09 5.56 -9.65
N VAL A 61 -32.08 6.30 -10.07
CA VAL A 61 -30.68 5.84 -9.98
C VAL A 61 -30.26 5.68 -8.51
N LYS A 62 -30.61 6.63 -7.64
CA LYS A 62 -30.30 6.56 -6.20
C LYS A 62 -30.94 5.33 -5.55
N THR A 63 -32.21 5.08 -5.79
CA THR A 63 -32.94 3.94 -5.24
C THR A 63 -32.38 2.61 -5.76
N GLN A 64 -32.03 2.52 -7.05
CA GLN A 64 -31.37 1.35 -7.62
C GLN A 64 -30.02 1.07 -6.95
N ILE A 65 -29.18 2.10 -6.77
CA ILE A 65 -27.89 1.96 -6.08
C ILE A 65 -28.09 1.46 -4.64
N GLN A 66 -29.04 2.04 -3.91
CA GLN A 66 -29.34 1.62 -2.54
C GLN A 66 -29.82 0.17 -2.45
N GLN A 67 -30.71 -0.25 -3.36
CA GLN A 67 -31.21 -1.62 -3.41
C GLN A 67 -30.10 -2.62 -3.76
N ASN A 68 -29.25 -2.29 -4.74
CA ASN A 68 -28.12 -3.14 -5.12
C ASN A 68 -27.11 -3.27 -3.97
N ALA A 69 -26.75 -2.16 -3.32
CA ALA A 69 -25.87 -2.17 -2.16
C ALA A 69 -26.47 -3.01 -1.01
N ALA A 70 -27.78 -2.93 -0.76
CA ALA A 70 -28.44 -3.73 0.26
C ALA A 70 -28.41 -5.24 -0.07
N LYS A 71 -28.61 -5.62 -1.34
CA LYS A 71 -28.50 -7.00 -1.80
C LYS A 71 -27.08 -7.54 -1.65
N GLU A 72 -26.08 -6.75 -2.05
CA GLU A 72 -24.67 -7.12 -1.93
C GLU A 72 -24.26 -7.32 -0.47
N ARG A 73 -24.66 -6.42 0.43
CA ARG A 73 -24.40 -6.57 1.87
C ARG A 73 -24.97 -7.87 2.43
N LYS A 74 -26.20 -8.24 2.06
CA LYS A 74 -26.81 -9.51 2.48
C LYS A 74 -26.01 -10.72 1.97
N LYS A 75 -25.59 -10.69 0.69
CA LYS A 75 -24.76 -11.75 0.11
C LYS A 75 -23.41 -11.85 0.81
N GLN A 76 -22.75 -10.73 1.07
CA GLN A 76 -21.48 -10.69 1.80
C GLN A 76 -21.63 -11.24 3.22
N ASN A 77 -22.64 -10.81 3.96
CA ASN A 77 -22.91 -11.32 5.32
C ASN A 77 -23.16 -12.83 5.32
N PHE A 78 -23.88 -13.35 4.33
CA PHE A 78 -24.10 -14.79 4.18
C PHE A 78 -22.79 -15.55 3.92
N ILE A 79 -21.95 -15.06 3.00
CA ILE A 79 -20.65 -15.66 2.70
C ILE A 79 -19.73 -15.62 3.93
N TYR A 80 -19.64 -14.48 4.63
CA TYR A 80 -18.84 -14.36 5.84
C TYR A 80 -19.36 -15.26 6.96
N GLY A 81 -20.68 -15.41 7.09
CA GLY A 81 -21.29 -16.35 8.03
C GLY A 81 -20.83 -17.79 7.78
N ILE A 82 -20.88 -18.25 6.52
CA ILE A 82 -20.41 -19.59 6.14
C ILE A 82 -18.91 -19.74 6.39
N ALA A 83 -18.10 -18.75 6.02
CA ALA A 83 -16.66 -18.81 6.25
C ALA A 83 -16.33 -18.94 7.75
N LEU A 84 -17.04 -18.19 8.59
CA LEU A 84 -16.84 -18.20 10.04
C LEU A 84 -17.26 -19.56 10.65
N THR A 85 -18.37 -20.15 10.20
CA THR A 85 -18.78 -21.49 10.68
C THR A 85 -17.81 -22.59 10.27
N VAL A 86 -17.26 -22.54 9.06
CA VAL A 86 -16.24 -23.50 8.62
C VAL A 86 -14.98 -23.37 9.47
N ILE A 87 -14.52 -22.14 9.72
CA ILE A 87 -13.34 -21.88 10.55
C ILE A 87 -13.55 -22.40 11.98
N THR A 88 -14.70 -22.16 12.59
CA THR A 88 -14.96 -22.64 13.97
C THR A 88 -14.99 -24.17 14.03
N ILE A 89 -15.58 -24.85 13.05
CA ILE A 89 -15.56 -26.32 12.97
C ILE A 89 -14.14 -26.85 12.86
N LEU A 90 -13.29 -26.23 12.01
CA LEU A 90 -11.90 -26.64 11.84
C LEU A 90 -11.10 -26.48 13.14
N ILE A 91 -11.30 -25.37 13.86
CA ILE A 91 -10.66 -25.11 15.15
C ILE A 91 -11.06 -26.19 16.18
N LEU A 92 -12.35 -26.50 16.29
CA LEU A 92 -12.84 -27.54 17.21
C LEU A 92 -12.31 -28.93 16.85
N ALA A 93 -12.26 -29.27 15.56
CA ALA A 93 -11.68 -30.51 15.09
C ALA A 93 -10.18 -30.60 15.42
N PHE A 94 -9.45 -29.50 15.26
CA PHE A 94 -8.03 -29.42 15.60
C PHE A 94 -7.78 -29.61 17.10
N PHE A 95 -8.56 -28.96 17.97
CA PHE A 95 -8.45 -29.17 19.42
C PHE A 95 -8.78 -30.62 19.82
N LYS A 96 -9.79 -31.23 19.20
CA LYS A 96 -10.12 -32.64 19.44
C LYS A 96 -8.99 -33.58 19.03
N TRP A 97 -8.29 -33.26 17.94
CA TRP A 97 -7.12 -34.02 17.48
C TRP A 97 -5.93 -33.88 18.43
N LEU A 98 -5.67 -32.68 18.95
CA LEU A 98 -4.59 -32.44 19.93
C LEU A 98 -4.84 -33.11 21.29
N ASN A 99 -6.10 -33.24 21.70
CA ASN A 99 -6.48 -33.88 22.97
C ASN A 99 -6.60 -35.42 22.87
N LYS A 100 -6.25 -36.01 21.73
CA LYS A 100 -6.24 -37.46 21.50
C LYS A 100 -4.79 -37.94 21.43
#